data_AF-S4PN36-F1
#
_entry.id   AF-S4PN36-F1
#
_cell.length_a   1.000
_cell.length_b   1.000
_cell.length_c   1.000
_cell.angle_alpha   90.00
_cell.angle_beta   90.00
_cell.angle_gamma   90.00
#
_symmetry.space_group_name_H-M   'P 1'
#
loop_
_entity.id
_entity.type
_entity.pdbx_description
1 polymer ?
#
loop_
_entity_poly.entity_id
_entity_poly.type
_entity_poly.pdbx_seq_one_letter_code
_entity_poly.pdbx_strand_id
1 'polypeptide(L)' 'DPRVVLTRDLYVAGHEQPHPELCPALGAHLRLLILVTSAPSHSIARDAVRLTWGHYAARRDVALAFVLGSPQESMRAA' A
#
# COMPACT_ATOMS: atom_id res chain seq x y z
N ASP A 1 28.56 10.84 -5.90
CA ASP A 1 28.42 9.64 -5.06
C ASP A 1 27.02 9.61 -4.48
N PRO A 2 26.08 8.81 -5.01
CA PRO A 2 24.73 8.76 -4.45
C PRO A 2 24.82 8.04 -3.11
N ARG A 3 24.75 8.81 -2.04
CA ARG A 3 24.71 8.34 -0.65
C ARG A 3 23.70 7.20 -0.55
N VAL A 4 24.19 5.98 -0.32
CA VAL A 4 23.34 4.83 0.00
C VAL A 4 22.68 5.14 1.33
N VAL A 5 21.35 5.25 1.32
CA VAL A 5 20.56 5.44 2.54
C VAL A 5 20.00 4.09 2.96
N LEU A 6 20.24 3.69 4.21
CA LEU A 6 19.73 2.41 4.69
C LEU A 6 18.24 2.53 4.99
N THR A 7 17.47 1.49 4.66
CA THR A 7 16.03 1.45 4.93
C THR A 7 15.72 1.70 6.40
N ARG A 8 16.55 1.18 7.32
CA ARG A 8 16.37 1.40 8.77
C ARG A 8 16.48 2.87 9.20
N ASP A 9 17.17 3.69 8.42
CA ASP A 9 17.37 5.11 8.72
C ASP A 9 16.19 5.97 8.22
N LEU A 10 15.34 5.41 7.36
CA LEU A 10 14.15 6.06 6.80
C LEU A 10 12.84 5.46 7.31
N TYR A 11 12.84 4.18 7.64
CA TYR A 11 11.64 3.45 8.02
C TYR A 11 11.25 3.78 9.46
N VAL A 12 10.08 4.41 9.59
CA VAL A 12 9.40 4.55 10.88
C VAL A 12 8.48 3.35 11.06
N ALA A 13 8.66 2.63 12.17
CA ALA A 13 7.84 1.47 12.48
C ALA A 13 6.40 1.86 12.84
N GLY A 14 5.46 1.01 12.47
CA GLY A 14 4.03 1.19 12.74
C GLY A 14 3.24 1.71 11.54
N HIS A 15 1.93 1.51 11.60
CA HIS A 15 0.98 1.99 10.61
C HIS A 15 -0.12 2.73 11.34
N GLU A 16 -0.43 3.96 10.92
CA GLU A 16 -1.45 4.80 11.57
C GLU A 16 -2.86 4.25 11.33
N GLN A 17 -3.11 3.70 10.14
CA GLN A 17 -4.44 3.25 9.74
C GLN A 17 -4.44 1.77 9.32
N PRO A 18 -5.10 0.89 10.09
CA PRO A 18 -5.31 -0.49 9.68
C PRO A 18 -6.44 -0.58 8.64
N HIS A 19 -6.33 -1.56 7.74
CA HIS A 19 -7.35 -1.91 6.75
C HIS A 19 -7.83 -3.35 6.95
N PRO A 20 -8.63 -3.63 8.01
CA PRO A 20 -9.11 -4.98 8.32
C PRO A 20 -9.93 -5.61 7.19
N GLU A 21 -10.55 -4.79 6.34
CA GLU A 21 -11.29 -5.21 5.15
C GLU A 21 -10.42 -5.88 4.09
N LEU A 22 -9.09 -5.67 4.10
CA LEU A 22 -8.17 -6.37 3.20
C LEU A 22 -8.08 -7.86 3.52
N CYS A 23 -8.22 -8.24 4.79
CA CYS A 23 -8.12 -9.63 5.26
C CYS A 23 -9.33 -10.01 6.12
N PRO A 24 -10.55 -10.12 5.53
CA PRO A 24 -11.74 -10.54 6.27
C PRO A 24 -11.52 -11.91 6.91
N ALA A 25 -12.07 -12.12 8.10
CA ALA A 25 -11.89 -13.36 8.87
C ALA A 25 -10.41 -13.79 8.97
N LEU A 26 -9.51 -12.81 9.20
CA LEU A 26 -8.06 -13.01 9.31
C LEU A 26 -7.43 -13.66 8.05
N GLY A 27 -8.04 -13.46 6.89
CA GLY A 27 -7.54 -13.95 5.60
C GLY A 27 -7.87 -15.42 5.31
N ALA A 28 -8.84 -16.03 6.01
CA ALA A 28 -9.20 -17.45 5.84
C ALA A 28 -9.51 -17.86 4.39
N HIS A 29 -9.90 -16.92 3.53
CA HIS A 29 -10.24 -17.16 2.12
C HIS A 29 -9.32 -16.44 1.13
N LEU A 30 -8.30 -15.73 1.61
CA LEU A 30 -7.31 -15.11 0.75
C LEU A 30 -6.32 -16.16 0.25
N ARG A 31 -5.99 -16.08 -1.03
CA ARG A 31 -4.91 -16.85 -1.65
C ARG A 31 -3.72 -15.98 -2.01
N LEU A 32 -3.93 -14.67 -2.19
CA LEU A 32 -2.90 -13.70 -2.50
C LEU A 32 -3.21 -12.33 -1.87
N LEU A 33 -2.22 -11.78 -1.16
CA LEU A 33 -2.22 -10.40 -0.69
C LEU A 33 -1.08 -9.65 -1.38
N ILE A 34 -1.41 -8.59 -2.11
CA ILE A 34 -0.45 -7.74 -2.81
C ILE A 34 -0.34 -6.41 -2.06
N LEU A 35 0.84 -6.12 -1.53
CA LEU A 35 1.15 -4.85 -0.88
C LEU A 35 2.17 -4.08 -1.73
N VAL A 36 1.74 -2.94 -2.28
CA VAL A 36 2.59 -2.08 -3.12
C VAL A 36 3.06 -0.88 -2.30
N THR A 37 4.36 -0.82 -1.99
CA THR A 37 4.96 0.35 -1.34
C THR A 37 4.95 1.54 -2.28
N SER A 38 4.39 2.68 -1.86
CA SER A 38 4.25 3.86 -2.69
C SER A 38 4.36 5.14 -1.86
N ALA A 39 5.08 6.15 -2.36
CA ALA A 39 5.08 7.47 -1.72
C ALA A 39 3.72 8.15 -1.88
N PRO A 40 3.25 8.97 -0.92
CA PRO A 40 1.97 9.68 -1.03
C PRO A 40 1.81 10.44 -2.36
N SER A 41 2.87 11.10 -2.83
CA SER A 41 2.93 11.86 -4.09
C SER A 41 2.81 11.03 -5.37
N HIS A 42 2.95 9.71 -5.32
CA HIS A 42 2.90 8.84 -6.50
C HIS A 42 1.47 8.43 -6.91
N SER A 43 0.49 9.33 -6.83
CA SER A 43 -0.92 9.03 -7.15
C SER A 43 -1.10 8.47 -8.56
N ILE A 44 -0.49 9.12 -9.57
CA ILE A 44 -0.58 8.70 -10.98
C ILE A 44 -0.01 7.28 -11.18
N ALA A 45 1.09 6.94 -10.50
CA ALA A 45 1.66 5.59 -10.60
C ALA A 45 0.75 4.54 -9.96
N ARG A 46 0.06 4.88 -8.85
CA ARG A 46 -0.95 4.00 -8.25
C ARG A 46 -2.15 3.80 -9.18
N ASP A 47 -2.56 4.83 -9.90
CA ASP A 47 -3.62 4.71 -10.90
C ASP A 47 -3.21 3.83 -12.07
N ALA A 48 -1.97 3.96 -12.55
CA ALA A 48 -1.43 3.04 -13.56
C ALA A 48 -1.46 1.58 -13.09
N VAL A 49 -1.11 1.30 -11.83
CA VAL A 49 -1.26 -0.04 -11.24
C VAL A 49 -2.72 -0.49 -11.26
N ARG A 50 -3.65 0.34 -10.78
CA ARG A 50 -5.09 0.01 -10.74
C ARG A 50 -5.66 -0.29 -12.13
N LEU A 51 -5.28 0.51 -13.14
CA LEU A 51 -5.79 0.44 -14.50
C LEU A 51 -5.07 -0.60 -15.37
N THR A 52 -3.92 -1.10 -14.93
CA THR A 52 -3.20 -2.20 -15.61
C THR A 52 -3.41 -3.48 -14.84
N TRP A 53 -2.38 -4.10 -14.26
CA TRP A 53 -2.47 -5.42 -13.64
C TRP A 53 -3.28 -5.46 -12.33
N GLY A 54 -3.56 -4.31 -11.71
CA GLY A 54 -4.30 -4.24 -10.44
C GLY A 54 -5.73 -4.79 -10.52
N HIS A 55 -6.31 -4.88 -11.71
CA HIS A 55 -7.65 -5.43 -11.92
C HIS A 55 -7.79 -6.89 -11.46
N TYR A 56 -6.70 -7.64 -11.28
CA TYR A 56 -6.75 -9.01 -10.75
C TYR A 56 -7.31 -9.09 -9.32
N ALA A 57 -7.29 -7.98 -8.57
CA ALA A 57 -7.94 -7.87 -7.26
C ALA A 57 -9.48 -7.91 -7.33
N ALA A 58 -10.09 -7.91 -8.53
CA ALA A 58 -11.52 -8.16 -8.69
C ALA A 58 -11.93 -9.60 -8.29
N ARG A 59 -10.97 -10.53 -8.18
CA ARG A 59 -11.21 -11.87 -7.67
C ARG A 59 -11.42 -11.85 -6.16
N ARG A 60 -12.35 -12.66 -5.66
CA ARG A 60 -12.68 -12.74 -4.23
C ARG A 60 -11.54 -13.25 -3.33
N ASP A 61 -10.57 -13.94 -3.92
CA ASP A 61 -9.44 -14.57 -3.22
C ASP A 61 -8.13 -13.76 -3.35
N VAL A 62 -8.19 -12.55 -3.89
CA VAL A 62 -7.03 -11.67 -4.09
C VAL A 62 -7.32 -10.30 -3.48
N ALA A 63 -6.43 -9.80 -2.63
CA ALA A 63 -6.47 -8.43 -2.12
C ALA A 63 -5.27 -7.63 -2.59
N LEU A 64 -5.48 -6.34 -2.86
CA LEU A 64 -4.44 -5.40 -3.27
C LEU A 64 -4.58 -4.10 -2.48
N ALA A 65 -3.47 -3.63 -1.91
CA ALA A 65 -3.39 -2.36 -1.21
C ALA A 65 -2.07 -1.64 -1.47
N PHE A 66 -2.10 -0.32 -1.26
CA PHE A 66 -0.90 0.51 -1.27
C PHE A 66 -0.45 0.79 0.16
N VAL A 67 0.80 0.49 0.47
CA VAL A 67 1.43 0.88 1.73
C VAL A 67 2.04 2.26 1.51
N LEU A 68 1.37 3.27 2.07
CA LEU A 68 1.80 4.67 1.97
C LEU A 68 2.63 5.04 3.20
N GLY A 69 3.69 5.82 2.98
CA GLY A 69 4.36 6.53 4.08
C GLY A 69 3.46 7.64 4.65
N SER A 70 3.91 8.32 5.70
CA SER A 70 3.17 9.43 6.31
C SER A 70 2.93 10.56 5.30
N PRO A 71 1.67 10.83 4.91
CA PRO A 71 1.36 11.96 4.04
C PRO A 71 1.56 13.27 4.80
N GLN A 72 1.80 14.37 4.07
CA GLN A 72 1.73 15.70 4.67
C GLN A 72 0.32 15.94 5.23
N GLU A 73 0.20 16.78 6.26
CA GLU A 73 -1.09 17.09 6.89
C GLU A 73 -2.14 17.54 5.86
N SER A 74 -1.74 18.33 4.87
CA SER A 74 -2.59 18.78 3.75
C SER A 74 -3.15 17.66 2.86
N MET A 75 -2.57 16.46 2.94
CA MET A 75 -2.95 15.27 2.19
C MET A 75 -3.68 14.24 3.05
N ARG A 76 -3.82 14.47 4.36
CA ARG A 76 -4.64 13.63 5.24
C ARG A 76 -6.11 13.91 4.95
N ALA A 77 -6.90 12.85 4.77
CA ALA A 77 -8.35 12.99 4.72
C ALA A 77 -8.84 13.48 6.10
N ALA A 78 -9.71 14.49 6.10
CA ALA A 78 -10.31 15.05 7.31
C ALA A 78 -11.15 14.02 8.08
#